data_AF-A0A0A2ABY4-F1
#
_entry.id   AF-A0A0A2ABY4-F1
#
_cell.length_a   1.000
_cell.length_b   1.000
_cell.length_c   1.000
_cell.angle_alpha   90.00
_cell.angle_beta   90.00
_cell.angle_gamma   90.00
#
_symmetry.space_group_name_H-M   'P 1'
#
loop_
_entity.id
_entity.type
_entity.pdbx_description
1 polymer ?
#
loop_
_entity_poly.entity_id
_entity_poly.type
_entity_poly.pdbx_seq_one_letter_code
_entity_poly.pdbx_strand_id
1 'polypeptide(L)' 'MGEAKRREDLGLPPREKKKGEKISKNQLNKILNKFPYLPIILGFSLLAILIIDLVNYYK' A
#
# COMPACT_ATOMS: atom_id res chain seq x y z
N MET A 1 -36.38 10.44 -12.82
CA MET A 1 -35.29 11.35 -13.24
C MET A 1 -34.23 11.37 -12.14
N GLY A 2 -32.99 11.03 -12.46
CA GLY A 2 -31.93 10.80 -11.47
C GLY A 2 -31.43 12.07 -10.78
N GLU A 3 -30.77 11.92 -9.64
CA GLU A 3 -30.19 13.01 -8.86
C GLU A 3 -29.20 13.89 -9.63
N ALA A 4 -28.53 13.34 -10.64
CA ALA A 4 -27.61 14.09 -11.50
C ALA A 4 -28.35 15.16 -12.31
N LYS A 5 -29.50 14.80 -12.92
CA LYS A 5 -30.31 15.73 -13.70
C LYS A 5 -30.90 16.84 -12.83
N ARG A 6 -31.30 16.50 -11.60
CA ARG A 6 -31.78 17.48 -10.60
C ARG A 6 -30.71 18.51 -10.19
N ARG A 7 -29.41 18.16 -10.23
CA ARG A 7 -28.32 19.09 -9.91
C ARG A 7 -27.99 20.01 -11.07
N GLU A 8 -28.06 19.48 -12.29
CA GLU A 8 -27.92 20.25 -13.52
C GLU A 8 -29.01 21.32 -13.63
N ASP A 9 -30.28 20.95 -13.36
CA ASP A 9 -31.41 21.89 -13.34
C ASP A 9 -31.27 22.99 -12.27
N LEU A 10 -30.55 22.70 -11.17
CA LEU A 10 -30.26 23.65 -10.08
C LEU A 10 -28.96 24.44 -10.30
N GLY A 11 -28.26 24.24 -11.43
CA GLY A 11 -26.96 24.87 -11.71
C GLY A 11 -25.85 24.48 -10.72
N LEU A 12 -26.04 23.39 -9.97
CA LEU A 12 -25.11 22.94 -8.95
C LEU A 12 -24.01 22.10 -9.59
N PRO A 13 -22.75 22.27 -9.18
CA PRO A 13 -21.66 21.46 -9.72
C PRO A 13 -21.90 19.97 -9.43
N PRO A 14 -21.44 19.08 -10.33
CA PRO A 14 -21.46 17.64 -10.10
C PRO A 14 -20.80 17.31 -8.75
N ARG A 15 -21.39 16.40 -7.97
CA ARG A 15 -20.74 15.94 -6.73
C ARG A 15 -19.37 15.38 -7.09
N GLU A 16 -18.33 15.90 -6.44
CA GLU A 16 -17.00 15.32 -6.51
C GLU A 16 -17.09 13.85 -6.12
N LYS A 17 -16.69 12.97 -7.05
CA LYS A 17 -16.52 11.57 -6.73
C LYS A 17 -15.36 11.51 -5.74
N LYS A 18 -15.66 11.27 -4.46
CA LYS A 18 -14.63 10.87 -3.49
C LYS A 18 -13.93 9.66 -4.11
N LYS A 19 -12.72 9.87 -4.65
CA LYS A 19 -11.84 8.77 -5.02
C LYS A 19 -11.61 8.04 -3.72
N GLY A 20 -12.32 6.93 -3.51
CA GLY A 20 -12.05 6.05 -2.38
C GLY A 20 -10.55 5.82 -2.34
N GLU A 21 -9.97 5.94 -1.15
CA GLU A 21 -8.56 5.68 -0.90
C GLU A 21 -8.26 4.25 -1.32
N LYS A 22 -8.00 4.05 -2.61
CA LYS A 22 -7.19 2.94 -3.08
C LYS A 22 -5.87 3.22 -2.40
N ILE A 23 -5.54 2.44 -1.36
CA ILE A 23 -4.20 2.38 -0.78
C ILE A 23 -3.26 2.30 -1.97
N SER A 24 -2.74 3.46 -2.35
CA SER A 24 -2.21 3.62 -3.69
C SER A 24 -0.90 2.87 -3.68
N LYS A 25 -0.62 2.07 -4.71
CA LYS A 25 0.70 1.44 -4.90
C LYS A 25 1.85 2.46 -4.70
N ASN A 26 1.58 3.76 -4.88
CA ASN A 26 2.43 4.89 -4.54
C ASN A 26 2.89 4.96 -3.06
N GLN A 27 2.09 4.57 -2.08
CA GLN A 27 2.50 4.65 -0.66
C GLN A 27 3.57 3.61 -0.33
N LEU A 28 3.43 2.37 -0.81
CA LEU A 28 4.45 1.33 -0.65
C LEU A 28 5.75 1.72 -1.36
N ASN A 29 5.65 2.23 -2.59
CA ASN A 29 6.82 2.71 -3.33
C ASN A 29 7.50 3.89 -2.62
N LYS A 30 6.74 4.78 -1.98
CA LYS A 30 7.30 5.89 -1.19
C LYS A 30 8.07 5.41 0.03
N ILE A 31 7.58 4.35 0.69
CA ILE A 31 8.24 3.74 1.86
C ILE A 31 9.51 2.99 1.43
N LEU A 32 9.43 2.19 0.36
CA LEU A 32 10.57 1.45 -0.21
C LEU A 32 11.68 2.40 -0.69
N ASN A 33 11.32 3.53 -1.31
CA ASN A 33 12.30 4.55 -1.71
C ASN A 33 12.90 5.30 -0.52
N LYS A 34 12.15 5.50 0.56
CA LYS A 34 12.66 6.14 1.78
C LYS A 34 13.63 5.23 2.54
N PHE A 35 13.42 3.93 2.47
CA PHE A 35 14.25 2.92 3.13
C PHE A 35 14.76 1.88 2.13
N PRO A 36 15.74 2.23 1.27
CA PRO A 36 16.17 1.37 0.17
C PRO A 36 16.81 0.06 0.64
N TYR A 37 17.40 0.05 1.84
CA TYR A 37 18.05 -1.14 2.41
C TYR A 37 17.11 -2.02 3.25
N LEU A 38 15.87 -1.58 3.50
CA LEU A 38 14.91 -2.32 4.32
C LEU A 38 14.61 -3.74 3.79
N PRO A 39 14.43 -3.97 2.47
CA PRO A 39 14.25 -5.32 1.94
C PRO A 39 15.48 -6.21 2.17
N ILE A 40 16.68 -5.63 2.06
CA ILE A 40 17.95 -6.35 2.22
C ILE A 40 18.13 -6.77 3.68
N ILE A 41 17.88 -5.85 4.62
CA ILE A 41 17.97 -6.11 6.06
C ILE A 41 16.97 -7.21 6.46
N LEU A 42 15.73 -7.11 5.98
CA LEU A 42 14.70 -8.14 6.20
C LEU A 42 15.12 -9.50 5.61
N GLY A 43 15.72 -9.51 4.42
CA GLY A 43 16.23 -10.72 3.80
C GLY A 43 17.32 -11.39 4.64
N PHE A 44 18.30 -10.62 5.09
CA PHE A 44 19.39 -11.13 5.93
C PHE A 44 18.91 -11.58 7.31
N SER A 45 17.95 -10.88 7.93
CA SER A 45 17.41 -11.32 9.21
C SER A 45 16.71 -12.66 9.10
N LEU A 46 15.95 -12.86 8.01
CA LEU A 46 15.23 -14.11 7.76
C LEU A 46 16.21 -15.26 7.46
N LEU A 47 17.26 -14.97 6.69
CA LEU A 47 18.34 -15.94 6.43
C LEU A 47 19.07 -16.35 7.72
N ALA A 48 19.37 -15.41 8.62
CA ALA A 48 20.02 -15.71 9.89
C ALA A 48 19.15 -16.63 10.76
N ILE A 49 17.83 -16.37 10.82
CA ILE A 49 16.88 -17.24 11.54
C ILE A 49 16.89 -18.66 10.96
N LEU A 50 16.85 -18.79 9.63
CA LEU A 50 16.91 -20.10 8.95
C LEU A 50 18.21 -20.85 9.24
N ILE A 51 19.35 -20.16 9.28
CA ILE A 51 20.64 -20.78 9.61
C ILE A 51 20.63 -21.28 11.07
N ILE A 52 20.13 -20.47 12.00
CA ILE A 52 20.00 -20.87 13.41
C ILE A 52 19.07 -22.08 13.53
N ASP A 53 17.93 -22.06 12.85
CA ASP A 53 16.95 -23.14 12.86
C ASP A 53 17.56 -24.44 12.28
N LEU A 54 18.29 -24.33 11.17
CA LEU A 54 19.02 -25.45 10.57
C LEU A 54 20.07 -26.04 11.52
N VAL A 55 20.87 -25.20 12.17
CA VAL A 55 21.87 -25.65 13.15
C VAL A 55 21.20 -26.33 14.33
N ASN A 56 20.09 -25.79 14.83
CA ASN A 56 19.33 -26.39 15.93
C ASN A 56 18.66 -27.70 15.52
N TYR A 57 18.22 -27.85 14.27
CA TYR A 57 17.61 -29.08 13.79
C TYR A 57 18.59 -30.26 13.76
N TYR A 58 19.86 -30.01 13.43
CA TYR A 58 20.90 -31.04 13.35
C TYR A 58 21.75 -31.20 14.62
N LYS A 59 21.51 -30.39 15.65
CA LYS A 59 22.22 -30.43 16.94
C LYS A 59 21.51 -31.37 17.92
#